data_AF-A0A2I0PQC3-F1
#
_entry.id   AF-A0A2I0PQC3-F1
#
_cell.length_a   1.000
_cell.length_b   1.000
_cell.length_c   1.000
_cell.angle_alpha   90.00
_cell.angle_beta   90.00
_cell.angle_gamma   90.00
#
_symmetry.space_group_name_H-M   'P 1'
#
loop_
_entity.id
_entity.type
_entity.pdbx_description
1 polymer ?
#
loop_
_entity_poly.entity_id
_entity_poly.type
_entity_poly.pdbx_seq_one_letter_code
_entity_poly.pdbx_strand_id
1 'polypeptide(L)'
;MPGTGAYVRVSYIGSFAGTYGINGEMVKVKDSGDRVYSLNATTGSVSATFHKEDGSTRHDITVEIYKDGKALKFAKNSSAYGEVSINSPV
;
A
#
# COMPACT_ATOMS: atom_id res chain seq x y z
N MET A 1 6.01 13.98 -2.86
CA MET A 1 4.82 13.41 -3.52
C MET A 1 4.33 14.44 -4.53
N PRO A 2 4.11 14.11 -5.81
CA PRO A 2 3.42 15.02 -6.72
C PRO A 2 2.02 15.31 -6.17
N GLY A 3 1.58 16.56 -6.22
CA GLY A 3 0.46 17.07 -5.40
C GLY A 3 -0.94 16.70 -5.88
N THR A 4 -1.10 15.86 -6.91
CA THR A 4 -2.39 15.60 -7.56
C THR A 4 -2.54 14.13 -7.92
N GLY A 5 -3.62 13.51 -7.42
CA GLY A 5 -3.93 12.10 -7.65
C GLY A 5 -3.79 11.23 -6.41
N ALA A 6 -4.13 9.95 -6.56
CA ALA A 6 -4.03 8.96 -5.51
C ALA A 6 -2.69 8.22 -5.56
N TYR A 7 -2.14 7.88 -4.40
CA TYR A 7 -0.90 7.11 -4.28
C TYR A 7 -1.04 6.05 -3.20
N VAL A 8 -0.38 4.92 -3.40
CA VAL A 8 -0.22 3.88 -2.39
C VAL A 8 1.26 3.78 -2.07
N ARG A 9 1.64 4.05 -0.84
CA ARG A 9 3.00 3.83 -0.35
C ARG A 9 3.05 2.55 0.46
N VAL A 10 4.04 1.73 0.19
CA VAL A 10 4.36 0.52 0.94
C VAL A 10 5.78 0.66 1.45
N SER A 11 5.97 0.57 2.75
CA SER A 11 7.28 0.63 3.38
C SER A 11 7.51 -0.65 4.17
N TYR A 12 8.50 -1.42 3.73
CA TYR A 12 8.94 -2.61 4.42
C TYR A 12 10.40 -2.92 4.11
N ILE A 13 11.23 -3.16 5.13
CA ILE A 13 12.67 -3.44 4.92
C ILE A 13 12.92 -4.75 4.16
N GLY A 14 12.01 -5.73 4.30
CA GLY A 14 12.07 -7.00 3.59
C GLY A 14 11.32 -6.98 2.27
N SER A 15 11.16 -8.17 1.68
CA SER A 15 10.34 -8.36 0.49
C SER A 15 8.86 -8.45 0.85
N PHE A 16 8.03 -7.84 0.03
CA PHE A 16 6.59 -7.87 0.13
C PHE A 16 5.96 -8.16 -1.22
N ALA A 17 4.78 -8.75 -1.20
CA ALA A 17 3.95 -8.95 -2.39
C ALA A 17 2.52 -8.54 -2.08
N GLY A 18 1.79 -8.14 -3.11
CA GLY A 18 0.44 -7.65 -2.91
C GLY A 18 -0.22 -7.18 -4.17
N THR A 19 -1.38 -6.57 -3.97
CA THR A 19 -2.20 -5.98 -5.01
C THR A 19 -2.67 -4.60 -4.57
N TYR A 20 -2.60 -3.63 -5.45
CA TYR A 20 -3.19 -2.31 -5.22
C TYR A 20 -3.98 -1.89 -6.45
N GLY A 21 -5.00 -1.06 -6.26
CA GLY A 21 -5.89 -0.73 -7.35
C GLY A 21 -6.98 0.25 -6.97
N ILE A 22 -7.79 0.60 -7.95
CA ILE A 22 -8.98 1.42 -7.75
C ILE A 22 -10.20 0.79 -8.42
N ASN A 23 -11.36 0.88 -7.76
CA ASN A 23 -12.64 0.43 -8.30
C ASN A 23 -12.63 -1.04 -8.80
N GLY A 24 -11.82 -1.88 -8.17
CA GLY A 24 -11.67 -3.30 -8.52
C GLY A 24 -10.59 -3.62 -9.56
N GLU A 25 -10.01 -2.61 -10.23
CA GLU A 25 -8.87 -2.80 -11.12
C GLU A 25 -7.58 -2.90 -10.28
N MET A 26 -7.21 -4.13 -9.93
CA MET A 26 -6.05 -4.41 -9.08
C MET A 26 -4.82 -4.82 -9.89
N VAL A 27 -3.71 -4.16 -9.61
CA VAL A 27 -2.37 -4.46 -10.11
C VAL A 27 -1.63 -5.27 -9.05
N LYS A 28 -1.12 -6.44 -9.44
CA LYS A 28 -0.26 -7.27 -8.60
C LYS A 28 1.18 -6.82 -8.72
N VAL A 29 1.86 -6.67 -7.58
CA VAL A 29 3.27 -6.30 -7.50
C VAL A 29 4.01 -7.11 -6.45
N LYS A 30 5.32 -7.16 -6.62
CA LYS A 30 6.26 -7.80 -5.71
C LYS A 30 7.52 -6.97 -5.69
N ASP A 31 7.83 -6.42 -4.53
CA ASP A 31 8.86 -5.41 -4.35
C ASP A 31 9.46 -5.49 -2.93
N SER A 32 10.42 -4.61 -2.64
CA SER A 32 11.04 -4.50 -1.31
C SER A 32 11.40 -3.04 -1.02
N GLY A 33 11.62 -2.71 0.25
CA GLY A 33 11.97 -1.36 0.69
C GLY A 33 10.76 -0.43 0.76
N ASP A 34 11.00 0.85 0.45
CA ASP A 34 9.97 1.88 0.35
C ASP A 34 9.58 2.08 -1.12
N ARG A 35 8.32 1.78 -1.45
CA ARG A 35 7.75 1.95 -2.78
C ARG A 35 6.53 2.85 -2.73
N VAL A 36 6.42 3.71 -3.73
CA VAL A 36 5.25 4.55 -3.96
C VAL A 36 4.69 4.24 -5.33
N TYR A 37 3.43 3.81 -5.36
CA TYR A 37 2.68 3.52 -6.56
C TYR A 37 1.68 4.65 -6.82
N SER A 38 1.81 5.30 -7.97
CA SER A 38 0.83 6.29 -8.43
C SER A 38 -0.37 5.61 -9.05
N LEU A 39 -1.56 6.01 -8.61
CA LEU A 39 -2.83 5.63 -9.21
C LEU A 39 -3.33 6.82 -10.04
N ASN A 40 -3.59 6.59 -11.32
CA ASN A 40 -4.18 7.59 -12.22
C ASN A 40 -5.68 7.72 -11.95
N ALA A 41 -6.05 8.08 -10.73
CA ALA A 41 -7.44 8.20 -10.35
C ALA A 41 -7.67 9.34 -9.37
N THR A 42 -8.69 10.12 -9.69
CA THR A 42 -9.15 11.29 -8.94
C THR A 42 -10.41 11.00 -8.12
N THR A 43 -11.13 9.92 -8.45
CA THR A 43 -12.38 9.48 -7.80
C THR A 43 -12.46 7.95 -7.74
N GLY A 44 -13.07 7.43 -6.67
CA GLY A 44 -13.32 5.99 -6.50
C GLY A 44 -12.91 5.46 -5.13
N SER A 45 -12.84 4.14 -5.00
CA SER A 45 -12.30 3.47 -3.80
C SER A 45 -10.97 2.83 -4.11
N VAL A 46 -9.91 3.31 -3.45
CA VAL A 46 -8.58 2.70 -3.51
C VAL A 46 -8.53 1.56 -2.52
N SER A 47 -8.05 0.41 -3.00
CA SER A 47 -7.82 -0.78 -2.20
C SER A 47 -6.38 -1.22 -2.38
N ALA A 48 -5.74 -1.57 -1.27
CA ALA A 48 -4.36 -2.03 -1.23
C ALA A 48 -4.25 -3.17 -0.23
N THR A 49 -3.77 -4.32 -0.69
CA THR A 49 -3.53 -5.51 0.11
C THR A 49 -2.11 -5.97 -0.12
N PHE A 50 -1.29 -5.97 0.94
CA PHE A 50 0.10 -6.36 0.88
C PHE A 50 0.45 -7.30 2.04
N HIS A 51 1.27 -8.30 1.77
CA HIS A 51 1.78 -9.23 2.77
C HIS A 51 3.31 -9.30 2.70
N LYS A 52 3.91 -9.62 3.84
CA LYS A 52 5.33 -9.92 3.92
C LYS A 52 5.60 -11.27 3.25
N GLU A 53 6.69 -11.35 2.51
CA GLU A 53 7.19 -12.63 2.00
C GLU A 53 8.16 -13.33 2.96
N ASP A 54 8.40 -12.72 4.13
CA ASP A 54 9.24 -13.28 5.19
C ASP A 54 8.47 -13.44 6.51
N GLY A 55 9.09 -14.19 7.43
CA GLY A 55 8.59 -14.40 8.79
C GLY A 55 9.05 -13.35 9.80
N SER A 56 9.53 -12.18 9.38
CA SER A 56 10.13 -11.20 10.28
C SER A 56 9.07 -10.50 11.14
N THR A 57 9.24 -10.62 12.46
CA THR A 57 8.36 -10.00 13.46
C THR A 57 8.86 -8.68 14.01
N ARG A 58 10.09 -8.29 13.64
CA ARG A 58 10.76 -7.09 14.16
C ARG A 58 10.46 -5.83 13.35
N HIS A 59 9.99 -6.00 12.12
CA HIS A 59 9.76 -4.91 11.19
C HIS A 59 8.29 -4.92 10.75
N ASP A 60 7.68 -3.74 10.78
CA ASP A 60 6.29 -3.56 10.37
C ASP A 60 6.24 -3.39 8.84
N ILE A 61 5.39 -4.14 8.16
CA ILE A 61 4.94 -3.72 6.82
C ILE A 61 3.93 -2.60 7.03
N THR A 62 4.15 -1.45 6.41
CA THR A 62 3.27 -0.29 6.50
C THR A 62 2.74 0.03 5.11
N VAL A 63 1.42 0.18 4.99
CA VAL A 63 0.74 0.56 3.75
C VAL A 63 -0.03 1.85 4.03
N GLU A 64 0.13 2.84 3.16
CA GLU A 64 -0.46 4.17 3.29
C GLU A 64 -1.13 4.57 1.97
N ILE A 65 -2.35 5.09 2.02
CA ILE A 65 -3.03 5.72 0.88
C ILE A 65 -2.91 7.23 1.04
N TYR A 66 -2.44 7.89 -0.01
CA TYR A 66 -2.39 9.34 -0.13
C TYR A 66 -3.33 9.81 -1.23
N LYS A 67 -3.93 10.99 -1.05
CA LYS A 67 -4.62 11.75 -2.10
C LYS A 67 -4.21 13.20 -2.02
N ASP A 68 -3.86 13.79 -3.16
CA ASP A 68 -3.52 15.21 -3.29
C ASP A 68 -2.47 15.65 -2.24
N GLY A 69 -1.46 14.79 -2.03
CA GLY A 69 -0.38 15.00 -1.07
C GLY A 69 -0.73 14.75 0.40
N LYS A 70 -1.96 14.37 0.74
CA LYS A 70 -2.41 14.07 2.11
C LYS A 70 -2.62 12.59 2.34
N ALA A 71 -2.13 12.07 3.47
CA ALA A 71 -2.43 10.70 3.88
C ALA A 71 -3.92 10.60 4.25
N LEU A 72 -4.64 9.71 3.57
CA LEU A 72 -6.04 9.42 3.87
C LEU A 72 -6.18 8.33 4.92
N LYS A 73 -5.39 7.26 4.76
CA LYS A 73 -5.46 6.07 5.62
C LYS A 73 -4.15 5.33 5.58
N PHE A 74 -3.80 4.69 6.69
CA PHE A 74 -2.69 3.77 6.76
C PHE A 74 -3.04 2.57 7.64
N ALA A 75 -2.33 1.47 7.43
CA ALA A 75 -2.29 0.35 8.36
C ALA A 75 -0.91 -0.29 8.35
N LYS A 76 -0.63 -1.03 9.41
CA LYS A 76 0.63 -1.71 9.58
C LYS A 76 0.45 -3.09 10.23
N ASN A 77 1.35 -4.02 9.92
CA ASN A 77 1.36 -5.34 10.52
C ASN A 77 2.79 -5.79 10.83
N SER A 78 3.03 -6.18 12.08
CA SER A 78 4.32 -6.69 12.56
C SER A 78 4.39 -8.21 12.53
N SER A 79 3.29 -8.92 12.32
CA SER A 79 3.25 -10.39 12.37
C SER A 79 4.13 -11.03 11.29
N ALA A 80 4.60 -12.25 11.56
CA ALA A 80 5.28 -13.09 10.57
C ALA A 80 4.33 -13.37 9.40
N TYR A 81 4.78 -13.18 8.14
CA TYR A 81 3.92 -13.26 6.95
C TYR A 81 2.66 -12.38 7.06
N GLY A 82 2.72 -11.32 7.87
CA GLY A 82 1.58 -10.47 8.18
C GLY A 82 1.04 -9.78 6.93
N GLU A 83 -0.28 -9.80 6.80
CA GLU A 83 -1.01 -9.10 5.74
C GLU A 83 -1.58 -7.78 6.25
N VAL A 84 -1.54 -6.76 5.41
CA VAL A 84 -2.18 -5.47 5.58
C VAL A 84 -3.15 -5.28 4.43
N SER A 85 -4.42 -5.12 4.73
CA SER A 85 -5.44 -4.72 3.77
C SER A 85 -6.06 -3.40 4.20
N ILE A 86 -6.03 -2.41 3.32
CA ILE A 86 -6.64 -1.10 3.52
C ILE A 86 -7.48 -0.71 2.33
N ASN A 87 -8.64 -0.13 2.62
CA ASN A 87 -9.49 0.52 1.64
C ASN A 87 -9.83 1.94 2.10
N SER A 88 -9.83 2.88 1.15
CA SER A 88 -10.29 4.24 1.40
C SER A 88 -10.92 4.81 0.14
N PRO A 89 -12.05 5.54 0.27
CA PRO A 89 -12.49 6.42 -0.81
C PRO A 89 -11.41 7.50 -1.04
N VAL A 90 -11.14 7.80 -2.31
CA VAL A 90 -10.27 8.89 -2.75
C VAL A 90 -11.11 10.04 -3.26
#